data_AF-A0A5B8R0D1-F1
#
_entry.id   AF-A0A5B8R0D1-F1
#
_cell.length_a   1.000
_cell.length_b   1.000
_cell.length_c   1.000
_cell.angle_alpha   90.00
_cell.angle_beta   90.00
_cell.angle_gamma   90.00
#
_symmetry.space_group_name_H-M   'P 1'
#
loop_
_entity.id
_entity.type
_entity.pdbx_description
1 polymer ?
#
loop_
_entity_poly.entity_id
_entity_poly.type
_entity_poly.pdbx_seq_one_letter_code
_entity_poly.pdbx_strand_id
1 'polypeptide(L)'
;MKTPILFIGDSFSDDPAGRYYTDGDGSGEEFREEVLRPLLSELNNLEINIDKNVEGYGSSFLVEAFGGLIKHGYFQNDELSKKIKISYSNIDYKFYKNKIQSYINEAKYNSEKYISTKSEAQKKGVFKGIIDKSFIQETLNEANGKYKQPHDR
;
A
#
# COMPACT_ATOMS: atom_id res chain seq x y z
N MET A 1 20.43 6.49 -7.62
CA MET A 1 19.32 5.55 -7.93
C MET A 1 18.02 6.32 -7.82
N LYS A 2 17.10 6.15 -8.77
CA LYS A 2 15.79 6.82 -8.74
C LYS A 2 14.91 6.10 -7.71
N THR A 3 14.22 6.85 -6.85
CA THR A 3 13.23 6.26 -5.93
C THR A 3 12.02 5.79 -6.76
N PRO A 4 11.64 4.51 -6.70
CA PRO A 4 10.45 4.02 -7.38
C PRO A 4 9.20 4.69 -6.81
N ILE A 5 8.20 4.90 -7.67
CA ILE A 5 6.93 5.53 -7.29
C ILE A 5 5.78 4.54 -7.51
N LEU A 6 5.02 4.27 -6.45
CA LEU A 6 3.74 3.56 -6.51
C LEU A 6 2.61 4.59 -6.59
N PHE A 7 1.76 4.49 -7.61
CA PHE A 7 0.55 5.31 -7.75
C PHE A 7 -0.65 4.47 -7.32
N ILE A 8 -1.29 4.80 -6.19
CA ILE A 8 -2.37 3.95 -5.66
C ILE A 8 -3.55 3.89 -6.64
N GLY A 9 -3.98 5.03 -7.17
CA GLY A 9 -5.10 5.11 -8.12
C GLY A 9 -4.87 4.35 -9.43
N ASP A 10 -3.66 4.44 -9.99
CA ASP A 10 -3.33 3.78 -11.25
C ASP A 10 -3.09 2.27 -11.10
N SER A 11 -2.45 1.86 -10.00
CA SER A 11 -1.94 0.49 -9.86
C SER A 11 -2.82 -0.41 -9.02
N PHE A 12 -3.57 0.14 -8.05
CA PHE A 12 -4.28 -0.66 -7.06
C PHE A 12 -5.79 -0.47 -7.12
N SER A 13 -6.28 0.73 -6.79
CA SER A 13 -7.71 1.04 -6.78
C SER A 13 -7.90 2.54 -6.87
N ASP A 14 -8.87 2.97 -7.67
CA ASP A 14 -9.33 4.36 -7.74
C ASP A 14 -10.23 4.74 -6.55
N ASP A 15 -10.84 3.75 -5.87
CA ASP A 15 -11.58 3.93 -4.60
C ASP A 15 -11.12 2.92 -3.53
N PRO A 16 -9.92 3.09 -2.93
CA PRO A 16 -9.42 2.22 -1.87
C PRO A 16 -10.19 2.43 -0.56
N ALA A 17 -10.91 1.38 -0.15
CA ALA A 17 -11.82 1.41 0.99
C ALA A 17 -11.85 0.10 1.77
N GLY A 18 -12.42 0.12 2.98
CA GLY A 18 -12.50 -1.07 3.84
C GLY A 18 -11.18 -1.40 4.55
N ARG A 19 -11.28 -2.23 5.58
CA ARG A 19 -10.12 -2.76 6.33
C ARG A 19 -9.69 -4.06 5.71
N TYR A 20 -10.59 -5.02 5.61
CA TYR A 20 -10.26 -6.42 5.43
C TYR A 20 -10.70 -6.92 4.06
N TYR A 21 -10.17 -8.06 3.60
CA TYR A 21 -10.67 -8.69 2.37
C TYR A 21 -12.18 -8.94 2.42
N THR A 22 -12.77 -9.12 3.61
CA THR A 22 -14.22 -9.28 3.78
C THR A 22 -15.03 -8.02 3.43
N ASP A 23 -14.38 -6.87 3.28
CA ASP A 23 -15.00 -5.61 2.87
C ASP A 23 -14.99 -5.45 1.33
N GLY A 24 -14.29 -6.32 0.59
CA GLY A 24 -14.19 -6.31 -0.87
C GLY A 24 -12.75 -6.23 -1.38
N ASP A 25 -12.62 -6.23 -2.71
CA ASP A 25 -11.37 -5.87 -3.40
C ASP A 25 -11.00 -4.41 -3.10
N GLY A 26 -9.70 -4.08 -3.06
CA GLY A 26 -9.23 -2.72 -2.77
C GLY A 26 -9.07 -2.41 -1.28
N SER A 27 -9.12 -3.44 -0.41
CA SER A 27 -9.06 -3.28 1.04
C SER A 27 -7.67 -2.93 1.59
N GLY A 28 -7.62 -2.38 2.80
CA GLY A 28 -6.36 -2.05 3.47
C GLY A 28 -5.49 -3.28 3.78
N GLU A 29 -6.10 -4.42 4.12
CA GLU A 29 -5.43 -5.70 4.33
C GLU A 29 -4.82 -6.22 3.03
N GLU A 30 -5.57 -6.16 1.93
CA GLU A 30 -5.06 -6.49 0.60
C GLU A 30 -3.86 -5.62 0.23
N PHE A 31 -4.00 -4.30 0.37
CA PHE A 31 -2.92 -3.38 0.04
C PHE A 31 -1.69 -3.60 0.94
N ARG A 32 -1.87 -3.84 2.23
CA ARG A 32 -0.77 -4.12 3.16
C ARG A 32 -0.02 -5.40 2.76
N GLU A 33 -0.74 -6.50 2.63
CA GLU A 33 -0.13 -7.83 2.51
C GLU A 33 0.36 -8.12 1.10
N GLU A 34 -0.36 -7.64 0.09
CA GLU A 34 -0.07 -7.97 -1.30
C GLU A 34 0.66 -6.86 -2.04
N VAL A 35 0.77 -5.64 -1.49
CA VAL A 35 1.44 -4.51 -2.18
C VAL A 35 2.55 -3.89 -1.33
N LEU A 36 2.22 -3.26 -0.20
CA LEU A 36 3.21 -2.51 0.58
C LEU A 36 4.28 -3.42 1.20
N ARG A 37 3.87 -4.51 1.84
CA ARG A 37 4.80 -5.46 2.46
C ARG A 37 5.81 -6.03 1.46
N PRO A 38 5.43 -6.59 0.29
CA PRO A 38 6.41 -7.10 -0.66
C PRO A 38 7.33 -6.01 -1.20
N LEU A 39 6.80 -4.82 -1.55
CA LEU A 39 7.63 -3.71 -2.02
C LEU A 39 8.65 -3.26 -0.97
N LEU A 40 8.23 -3.06 0.29
CA LEU A 40 9.07 -2.53 1.36
C LEU A 40 10.04 -3.57 1.95
N SER A 41 9.86 -4.85 1.61
CA SER A 41 10.81 -5.92 1.95
C SER A 41 12.04 -5.89 1.05
N GLU A 42 11.87 -5.47 -0.21
CA GLU A 42 12.93 -5.42 -1.24
C GLU A 42 13.49 -4.01 -1.45
N LEU A 43 12.71 -2.97 -1.15
CA LEU A 43 13.07 -1.58 -1.36
C LEU A 43 13.49 -0.89 -0.07
N ASN A 44 14.58 -0.12 -0.17
CA ASN A 44 15.03 0.77 0.91
C ASN A 44 14.28 2.11 0.93
N ASN A 45 13.69 2.52 -0.21
CA ASN A 45 12.89 3.73 -0.33
C ASN A 45 11.76 3.49 -1.35
N LEU A 46 10.55 3.93 -1.02
CA LEU A 46 9.38 3.91 -1.89
C LEU A 46 8.65 5.25 -1.78
N GLU A 47 8.43 5.92 -2.90
CA GLU A 47 7.49 7.02 -2.97
C GLU A 47 6.09 6.47 -3.26
N ILE A 48 5.09 6.94 -2.52
CA ILE A 48 3.69 6.52 -2.68
C ILE A 48 2.90 7.78 -3.03
N ASN A 49 2.46 7.86 -4.28
CA ASN A 49 1.57 8.91 -4.72
C ASN A 49 0.13 8.56 -4.35
N ILE A 50 -0.52 9.50 -3.66
CA ILE A 50 -1.84 9.27 -3.08
C ILE A 50 -2.96 10.06 -3.76
N ASP A 51 -2.73 10.82 -4.83
CA ASP A 51 -3.75 11.73 -5.38
C ASP A 51 -3.99 11.60 -6.90
N LYS A 52 -3.13 10.87 -7.61
CA LYS A 52 -3.34 10.60 -9.02
C LYS A 52 -4.35 9.47 -9.22
N ASN A 53 -5.42 9.75 -9.96
CA ASN A 53 -6.47 8.81 -10.37
C ASN A 53 -7.10 8.02 -9.21
N VAL A 54 -7.31 8.71 -8.08
CA VAL A 54 -7.98 8.16 -6.90
C VAL A 54 -9.02 9.17 -6.41
N GLU A 55 -10.17 8.69 -5.98
CA GLU A 55 -11.30 9.52 -5.53
C GLU A 55 -11.13 9.97 -4.08
N GLY A 56 -10.53 9.12 -3.24
CA GLY A 56 -10.26 9.40 -1.84
C GLY A 56 -9.83 8.15 -1.07
N TYR A 57 -9.83 8.26 0.26
CA TYR A 57 -9.49 7.13 1.13
C TYR A 57 -10.40 7.05 2.34
N GLY A 58 -10.89 5.85 2.63
CA GLY A 58 -11.47 5.55 3.92
C GLY A 58 -10.42 5.60 5.04
N SER A 59 -10.75 6.18 6.20
CA SER A 59 -9.86 6.12 7.38
C SER A 59 -9.55 4.68 7.81
N SER A 60 -10.52 3.78 7.59
CA SER A 60 -10.37 2.33 7.77
C SER A 60 -9.27 1.73 6.89
N PHE A 61 -9.25 2.10 5.59
CA PHE A 61 -8.21 1.68 4.67
C PHE A 61 -6.84 2.18 5.15
N LEU A 62 -6.71 3.48 5.42
CA LEU A 62 -5.42 4.08 5.77
C LEU A 62 -4.79 3.47 7.03
N VAL A 63 -5.58 3.26 8.08
CA VAL A 63 -5.02 2.69 9.32
C VAL A 63 -4.64 1.22 9.15
N GLU A 64 -5.39 0.47 8.35
CA GLU A 64 -5.14 -0.96 8.13
C GLU A 64 -3.97 -1.20 7.17
N ALA A 65 -3.90 -0.42 6.10
CA ALA A 65 -2.83 -0.44 5.11
C ALA A 65 -1.48 -0.05 5.71
N PHE A 66 -1.43 1.11 6.40
CA PHE A 66 -0.16 1.70 6.84
C PHE A 66 0.13 1.37 8.30
N GLY A 67 -0.82 1.58 9.22
CA GLY A 67 -0.63 1.24 10.64
C GLY A 67 -0.53 -0.28 10.86
N GLY A 68 -1.24 -1.08 10.05
CA GLY A 68 -1.18 -2.54 10.09
C GLY A 68 0.23 -3.10 9.84
N LEU A 69 1.07 -2.40 9.06
CA LEU A 69 2.47 -2.79 8.85
C LEU A 69 3.26 -2.88 10.16
N ILE A 70 2.97 -1.98 11.09
CA ILE A 70 3.60 -1.93 12.41
C ILE A 70 2.90 -2.88 13.38
N LYS A 71 1.56 -2.84 13.42
CA LYS A 71 0.75 -3.65 14.35
C LYS A 71 1.03 -5.15 14.23
N HIS A 72 1.28 -5.63 13.01
CA HIS A 72 1.57 -7.02 12.71
C HIS A 72 3.06 -7.37 12.70
N GLY A 73 3.92 -6.41 13.09
CA GLY A 73 5.33 -6.65 13.34
C GLY A 73 6.22 -6.70 12.10
N TYR A 74 5.76 -6.22 10.94
CA TYR A 74 6.57 -6.24 9.71
C TYR A 74 7.66 -5.16 9.72
N PHE A 75 7.35 -3.98 10.23
CA PHE A 75 8.29 -2.86 10.28
C PHE A 75 8.19 -2.10 11.60
N GLN A 76 9.32 -1.65 12.13
CA GLN A 76 9.33 -0.66 13.21
C GLN A 76 8.87 0.70 12.67
N ASN A 77 8.35 1.53 13.57
CA ASN A 77 7.78 2.82 13.24
C ASN A 77 8.78 3.78 12.57
N ASP A 78 9.99 3.83 13.12
CA ASP A 78 11.07 4.70 12.63
C ASP A 78 11.69 4.17 11.34
N GLU A 79 11.76 2.84 11.18
CA GLU A 79 12.19 2.18 9.94
C GLU A 79 11.21 2.50 8.80
N LEU A 80 9.92 2.25 9.01
CA LEU A 80 8.91 2.48 7.99
C LEU A 80 8.86 3.95 7.58
N SER A 81 8.90 4.87 8.55
CA SER A 81 8.90 6.31 8.31
C SER A 81 10.08 6.80 7.48
N LYS A 82 11.22 6.10 7.51
CA LYS A 82 12.39 6.40 6.66
C LYS A 82 12.25 5.78 5.27
N LYS A 83 11.61 4.61 5.16
CA LYS A 83 11.43 3.89 3.91
C LYS A 83 10.36 4.51 3.00
N ILE A 84 9.31 5.10 3.56
CA ILE A 84 8.20 5.63 2.75
C ILE A 84 8.24 7.15 2.62
N LYS A 85 7.92 7.64 1.43
CA LYS A 85 7.65 9.05 1.16
C LYS A 85 6.25 9.17 0.57
N ILE A 86 5.35 9.88 1.23
CA ILE A 86 4.02 10.17 0.71
C ILE A 86 4.08 11.43 -0.15
N SER A 87 3.66 11.33 -1.42
CA SER A 87 3.58 12.47 -2.35
C SER A 87 2.17 12.71 -2.87
N TYR A 88 1.89 13.97 -3.14
CA TYR A 88 0.64 14.45 -3.72
C TYR A 88 0.87 15.84 -4.33
N SER A 89 0.08 16.20 -5.33
CA SER A 89 0.04 17.52 -5.96
C SER A 89 -1.22 18.31 -5.57
N ASN A 90 -2.35 17.64 -5.36
CA ASN A 90 -3.58 18.25 -4.86
C ASN A 90 -3.51 18.45 -3.33
N ILE A 91 -3.63 19.69 -2.88
CA ILE A 91 -3.49 20.07 -1.47
C ILE A 91 -4.54 19.41 -0.56
N ASP A 92 -5.71 19.02 -1.08
CA ASP A 92 -6.76 18.36 -0.31
C ASP A 92 -6.28 17.00 0.25
N TYR A 93 -5.32 16.36 -0.44
CA TYR A 93 -4.71 15.10 -0.03
C TYR A 93 -3.69 15.24 1.11
N LYS A 94 -3.36 16.48 1.52
CA LYS A 94 -2.57 16.75 2.73
C LYS A 94 -3.21 16.12 3.97
N PHE A 95 -4.54 16.10 4.04
CA PHE A 95 -5.26 15.46 5.15
C PHE A 95 -4.94 13.97 5.25
N TYR A 96 -5.02 13.24 4.13
CA TYR A 96 -4.71 11.81 4.07
C TYR A 96 -3.25 11.53 4.39
N LYS A 97 -2.31 12.33 3.85
CA LYS A 97 -0.89 12.24 4.19
C LYS A 97 -0.65 12.38 5.70
N ASN A 98 -1.29 13.35 6.34
CA ASN A 98 -1.18 13.53 7.79
C ASN A 98 -1.80 12.35 8.56
N LYS A 99 -2.92 11.79 8.09
CA LYS A 99 -3.54 10.60 8.68
C LYS A 99 -2.65 9.38 8.58
N ILE A 100 -2.06 9.11 7.42
CA ILE A 100 -1.09 8.02 7.22
C ILE A 100 0.05 8.16 8.23
N GLN A 101 0.64 9.36 8.37
CA GLN A 101 1.73 9.60 9.30
C GLN A 101 1.30 9.40 10.77
N SER A 102 0.12 9.87 11.16
CA SER A 102 -0.44 9.66 12.49
C SER A 102 -0.68 8.16 12.78
N TYR A 103 -1.27 7.42 11.84
CA TYR A 103 -1.50 5.98 12.01
C TYR A 103 -0.22 5.16 12.08
N ILE A 104 0.82 5.56 11.35
CA ILE A 104 2.15 4.97 11.50
C ILE A 104 2.64 5.26 12.92
N ASN A 105 2.79 6.54 13.29
CA ASN A 105 3.38 6.96 14.57
C ASN A 105 2.66 6.40 15.81
N GLU A 106 1.34 6.28 15.76
CA GLU A 106 0.51 5.80 16.88
C GLU A 106 0.46 4.26 16.98
N ALA A 107 0.81 3.54 15.91
CA ALA A 107 0.77 2.09 15.92
C ALA A 107 1.86 1.49 16.85
N LYS A 108 1.47 0.47 17.60
CA LYS A 108 2.38 -0.26 18.49
C LYS A 108 2.93 -1.48 17.76
N TYR A 109 4.25 -1.62 17.71
CA TYR A 109 4.92 -2.73 17.02
C TYR A 109 4.48 -4.08 17.59
N ASN A 110 4.09 -4.99 16.70
CA ASN A 110 3.70 -6.37 17.01
C ASN A 110 2.64 -6.46 18.13
N SER A 111 1.70 -5.52 18.16
CA SER A 111 0.60 -5.50 19.15
C SER A 111 -0.50 -6.49 18.83
N GLU A 112 -0.62 -6.93 17.57
CA GLU A 112 -1.70 -7.77 17.08
C GLU A 112 -1.14 -8.86 16.16
N LYS A 113 -1.41 -10.13 16.49
CA LYS A 113 -1.06 -11.24 15.59
C LYS A 113 -1.91 -11.16 14.33
N TYR A 114 -1.26 -11.15 13.16
CA TYR A 114 -1.97 -11.18 11.89
C TYR A 114 -2.70 -12.53 11.69
N ILE A 115 -3.97 -12.44 11.35
CA ILE A 115 -4.82 -13.55 10.91
C ILE A 115 -5.53 -13.06 9.65
N SER A 116 -5.28 -13.72 8.51
CA SER A 116 -5.83 -13.27 7.23
C SER A 116 -7.33 -13.50 7.13
N THR A 117 -8.07 -12.51 6.62
CA THR A 117 -9.50 -12.65 6.30
C THR A 117 -9.76 -13.14 4.88
N LYS A 118 -8.71 -13.30 4.05
CA LYS A 118 -8.80 -13.60 2.61
C LYS A 118 -9.60 -14.86 2.31
N SER A 119 -9.32 -15.97 3.00
CA SER A 119 -10.02 -17.24 2.73
C SER A 119 -11.52 -17.16 3.05
N GLU A 120 -11.88 -16.45 4.12
CA GLU A 120 -13.29 -16.22 4.47
C GLU A 120 -13.97 -15.34 3.43
N ALA A 121 -13.31 -14.26 3.02
CA ALA A 121 -13.80 -13.34 2.01
C ALA A 121 -14.05 -14.03 0.66
N GLN A 122 -13.15 -14.91 0.24
CA GLN A 122 -13.30 -15.73 -0.97
C GLN A 122 -14.48 -16.70 -0.86
N LYS A 123 -14.64 -17.38 0.28
CA LYS A 123 -15.78 -18.28 0.52
C LYS A 123 -17.12 -17.54 0.48
N LYS A 124 -17.15 -16.30 0.98
CA LYS A 124 -18.33 -15.42 0.93
C LYS A 124 -18.55 -14.76 -0.44
N GLY A 125 -17.60 -14.88 -1.36
CA GLY A 125 -17.65 -14.26 -2.70
C GLY A 125 -17.54 -12.73 -2.69
N VAL A 126 -17.13 -12.12 -1.57
CA VAL A 126 -16.98 -10.66 -1.43
C VAL A 126 -15.65 -10.18 -1.99
N PHE A 127 -14.59 -10.98 -1.84
CA PHE A 127 -13.28 -10.73 -2.44
C PHE A 127 -13.10 -11.59 -3.68
N LYS A 128 -12.87 -10.95 -4.84
CA LYS A 128 -12.75 -11.62 -6.13
C LYS A 128 -11.31 -11.69 -6.64
N GLY A 129 -10.40 -10.88 -6.08
CA GLY A 129 -9.00 -10.80 -6.50
C GLY A 129 -8.84 -10.17 -7.88
N ILE A 130 -9.60 -9.12 -8.18
CA ILE A 130 -9.66 -8.56 -9.55
C ILE A 130 -8.51 -7.61 -9.90
N ILE A 131 -7.81 -7.10 -8.89
CA ILE A 131 -6.73 -6.13 -9.08
C ILE A 131 -5.44 -6.87 -9.44
N ASP A 132 -4.96 -6.69 -10.67
CA ASP A 132 -3.67 -7.24 -11.13
C ASP A 132 -2.51 -6.62 -10.33
N LYS A 133 -1.60 -7.47 -9.85
CA LYS A 133 -0.44 -7.10 -9.02
C LYS A 133 0.89 -7.16 -9.78
N SER A 134 0.84 -7.34 -11.10
CA SER A 134 2.03 -7.34 -11.98
C SER A 134 2.91 -6.08 -11.82
N PHE A 135 2.29 -4.93 -11.53
CA PHE A 135 2.97 -3.65 -11.28
C PHE A 135 4.00 -3.68 -10.13
N ILE A 136 3.88 -4.63 -9.19
CA ILE A 136 4.84 -4.78 -8.09
C ILE A 136 6.21 -5.16 -8.66
N GLN A 137 6.24 -6.16 -9.55
CA GLN A 137 7.49 -6.60 -10.15
C GLN A 137 8.08 -5.51 -11.07
N GLU A 138 7.23 -4.75 -11.75
CA GLU A 138 7.64 -3.61 -12.57
C GLU A 138 8.31 -2.53 -11.71
N THR A 139 7.70 -2.20 -10.56
CA THR A 139 8.22 -1.23 -9.58
C THR A 139 9.58 -1.68 -9.04
N LEU A 140 9.73 -2.97 -8.70
CA LEU A 140 11.01 -3.55 -8.25
C LEU A 140 12.08 -3.55 -9.34
N ASN A 141 11.69 -3.79 -10.60
CA ASN A 141 12.61 -3.78 -11.74
C ASN A 141 13.11 -2.36 -12.06
N GLU A 142 12.24 -1.35 -11.96
CA GLU A 142 12.63 0.07 -12.13
C GLU A 142 13.66 0.48 -11.07
N ALA A 143 13.43 0.12 -9.81
CA ALA A 143 14.33 0.45 -8.70
C ALA A 143 15.74 -0.16 -8.87
N ASN A 144 15.81 -1.38 -9.41
CA ASN A 144 17.05 -2.13 -9.63
C ASN A 144 17.75 -1.78 -10.96
N GLY A 145 17.24 -0.80 -11.73
CA GLY A 145 17.82 -0.41 -13.02
C GLY A 145 17.74 -1.50 -14.10
N LYS A 146 16.84 -2.49 -13.94
CA LYS A 146 16.66 -3.61 -14.89
C LYS A 146 15.60 -3.33 -15.96
N TYR A 147 15.09 -2.11 -16.06
CA TYR A 147 14.11 -1.75 -17.07
C TYR A 147 14.78 -1.69 -18.45
N LYS A 148 14.49 -2.67 -19.32
CA LYS A 148 14.66 -2.50 -20.77
C LYS A 148 13.42 -1.79 -21.29
N GLN A 149 13.62 -0.63 -21.93
CA GLN A 149 12.56 0.12 -22.62
C GLN A 149 11.76 -0.82 -23.54
N PRO A 150 10.40 -0.76 -23.56
CA PRO A 150 9.58 -1.58 -24.45
C PRO A 150 9.77 -1.31 -25.95
N HIS A 151 10.55 -0.30 -26.33
CA HIS A 151 10.67 0.19 -27.71
C HIS A 151 11.93 -0.26 -28.49
N ASP A 152 12.75 -1.18 -27.97
CA ASP A 152 13.83 -1.80 -28.77
C ASP A 152 13.35 -3.09 -29.47
N ARG A 153 12.36 -2.96 -30.36
CA ARG A 153 12.07 -3.95 -31.41
C ARG A 153 11.85 -3.25 -32.75
#